data_AF-A0A8T7HGC8-F1
#
_entry.id   AF-A0A8T7HGC8-F1
#
_cell.length_a   1.000
_cell.length_b   1.000
_cell.length_c   1.000
_cell.angle_alpha   90.00
_cell.angle_beta   90.00
_cell.angle_gamma   90.00
#
_symmetry.space_group_name_H-M   'P 1'
#
loop_
_entity.id
_entity.type
_entity.pdbx_description
1 polymer ?
#
loop_
_entity_poly.entity_id
_entity_poly.type
_entity_poly.pdbx_seq_one_letter_code
_entity_poly.pdbx_strand_id
1 'polypeptide(L)' 'MAERMVDKVTRLMKSPQNIRNIGVAAHIDHGKTTFSDNLLSGAGMMSEHLA' A
#
# COMPACT_ATOMS: atom_id res chain seq x y z
N MET A 1 -6.04 -10.04 -21.80
CA MET A 1 -5.03 -9.10 -21.30
C MET A 1 -5.22 -8.94 -19.81
N ALA A 2 -4.15 -8.86 -19.02
CA ALA A 2 -4.25 -8.63 -17.58
C ALA A 2 -4.76 -7.20 -17.31
N GLU A 3 -5.68 -7.04 -16.35
CA GLU A 3 -6.16 -5.72 -15.88
C GLU A 3 -4.97 -4.93 -15.30
N ARG A 4 -4.80 -3.67 -15.70
CA ARG A 4 -3.74 -2.83 -15.11
C ARG A 4 -4.10 -2.49 -13.66
N MET A 5 -3.10 -2.42 -12.79
CA MET A 5 -3.30 -2.11 -11.36
C MET A 5 -4.07 -0.80 -11.16
N VAL A 6 -3.76 0.24 -11.94
CA VAL A 6 -4.45 1.54 -11.87
C VAL A 6 -5.95 1.38 -12.14
N ASP A 7 -6.33 0.62 -13.17
CA ASP A 7 -7.73 0.42 -13.54
C ASP A 7 -8.49 -0.33 -12.42
N LYS A 8 -7.85 -1.34 -11.83
CA LYS A 8 -8.38 -2.08 -10.67
C LYS A 8 -8.60 -1.16 -9.45
N VAL A 9 -7.61 -0.33 -9.12
CA VAL A 9 -7.70 0.60 -7.99
C VAL A 9 -8.81 1.64 -8.21
N THR A 10 -8.87 2.27 -9.40
CA THR A 10 -9.91 3.25 -9.73
C THR A 10 -11.32 2.66 -9.61
N ARG A 11 -11.51 1.38 -9.99
CA ARG A 11 -12.78 0.68 -9.79
C ARG A 11 -13.10 0.46 -8.31
N LEU A 12 -12.12 0.04 -7.50
CA LEU A 12 -12.30 -0.20 -6.07
C LEU A 12 -12.57 1.08 -5.26
N MET A 13 -12.05 2.23 -5.69
CA MET A 13 -12.31 3.53 -5.05
C MET A 13 -13.80 3.92 -5.00
N LYS A 14 -14.64 3.35 -5.88
CA LYS A 14 -16.10 3.57 -5.89
C LYS A 14 -16.84 2.80 -4.80
N SER A 15 -16.13 1.97 -4.03
CA SER A 15 -16.69 1.01 -3.08
C SER A 15 -16.14 1.30 -1.68
N PRO A 16 -16.70 2.27 -0.93
CA PRO A 16 -16.15 2.71 0.35
C PRO A 16 -15.97 1.62 1.41
N GLN A 17 -16.76 0.55 1.35
CA GLN A 17 -16.64 -0.61 2.26
C GLN A 17 -15.28 -1.33 2.15
N ASN A 18 -14.57 -1.14 1.04
CA ASN A 18 -13.25 -1.71 0.79
C ASN A 18 -12.11 -0.73 1.11
N ILE A 19 -12.40 0.49 1.55
CA ILE A 19 -11.40 1.52 1.84
C ILE A 19 -11.08 1.51 3.34
N ARG A 20 -9.79 1.45 3.66
CA ARG A 20 -9.26 1.56 5.03
C ARG A 20 -8.27 2.71 5.09
N ASN A 21 -8.74 3.87 5.53
CA ASN A 21 -7.88 5.03 5.77
C ASN A 21 -7.11 4.81 7.07
N ILE A 22 -5.80 4.60 6.98
CA ILE A 22 -4.92 4.35 8.12
C ILE A 22 -3.70 5.28 8.09
N GLY A 23 -3.12 5.53 9.26
CA GLY A 23 -1.86 6.24 9.41
C GLY A 23 -0.98 5.55 10.46
N VAL A 24 0.34 5.67 10.31
CA VAL A 24 1.30 5.07 11.24
C VAL A 24 1.85 6.18 12.15
N ALA A 25 1.67 6.04 13.46
CA ALA A 25 2.22 6.91 14.50
C ALA A 25 3.26 6.12 15.33
N ALA A 26 4.44 6.69 15.54
CA ALA A 26 5.61 6.02 16.11
C ALA A 26 6.67 7.07 16.44
N HIS A 27 7.56 6.76 17.41
CA HIS A 27 8.74 7.56 17.71
C HIS A 27 9.68 7.60 16.49
N ILE A 28 10.44 8.69 16.33
CA ILE A 28 11.35 8.96 15.19
C ILE A 28 12.29 7.80 14.83
N ASP A 29 12.68 6.95 15.78
CA ASP A 29 13.63 5.85 15.57
C ASP A 29 13.01 4.45 15.70
N HIS A 30 11.69 4.35 15.82
CA HIS A 30 10.99 3.07 15.98
C HIS A 30 10.56 2.45 14.65
N GLY A 31 11.33 2.68 13.58
CA GLY A 31 11.15 1.98 12.31
C GLY A 31 9.84 2.27 11.59
N LYS A 32 9.30 3.49 11.69
CA LYS A 32 8.05 3.90 10.99
C LYS A 32 8.13 3.61 9.48
N THR A 33 9.23 3.99 8.85
CA THR A 33 9.49 3.78 7.42
C THR A 33 9.63 2.30 7.10
N THR A 34 10.44 1.56 7.87
CA THR A 34 10.60 0.11 7.71
C THR A 34 9.27 -0.64 7.81
N PHE A 35 8.40 -0.23 8.73
CA PHE A 35 7.07 -0.82 8.87
C PHE A 35 6.19 -0.54 7.63
N SER A 36 6.17 0.69 7.11
CA SER A 36 5.40 1.00 5.90
C SER A 36 5.95 0.28 4.66
N ASP A 37 7.27 0.16 4.53
CA ASP A 37 7.91 -0.50 3.39
C ASP A 37 7.57 -2.00 3.37
N ASN A 38 7.65 -2.67 4.53
CA ASN A 38 7.24 -4.08 4.66
C ASN A 38 5.76 -4.29 4.31
N LEU A 39 4.88 -3.35 4.69
CA LEU A 39 3.46 -3.43 4.36
C LEU A 39 3.23 -3.31 2.84
N LEU A 40 3.91 -2.36 2.19
CA LEU A 40 3.80 -2.15 0.75
C LEU A 40 4.41 -3.32 -0.04
N SER A 41 5.54 -3.86 0.42
CA SER A 41 6.17 -5.06 -0.17
C SER A 41 5.26 -6.29 -0.04
N GLY A 42 4.71 -6.55 1.16
CA GLY A 42 3.78 -7.66 1.38
C GLY A 42 2.47 -7.53 0.59
N ALA A 43 2.06 -6.30 0.25
CA ALA A 43 0.91 -6.03 -0.61
C ALA A 43 1.24 -6.12 -2.12
N GLY A 44 2.50 -6.37 -2.50
CA GLY A 44 2.95 -6.39 -3.89
C GLY A 44 2.88 -5.03 -4.58
N MET A 45 2.99 -3.94 -3.80
CA MET A 45 2.89 -2.56 -4.27
C MET A 45 4.26 -1.86 -4.40
N MET A 46 5.35 -2.53 -4.02
CA MET A 46 6.71 -2.08 -4.28
C MET A 46 7.31 -2.79 -5.49
N SER A 47 8.11 -2.05 -6.26
CA SER A 47 8.92 -2.63 -7.35
C SER A 47 10.02 -3.51 -6.75
N GLU A 48 10.23 -4.71 -7.30
CA GLU A 48 11.32 -5.60 -6.88
C GLU A 48 12.71 -4.96 -7.03
N HIS A 49 12.84 -3.91 -7.83
CA HIS A 49 14.11 -3.20 -8.00
C HIS A 49 14.42 -2.21 -6.85
N LEU A 50 13.43 -1.92 -6.00
CA LEU A 50 13.52 -1.06 -4.81
C LEU A 50 13.32 -1.84 -3.50
N ALA A 51 13.05 -3.14 -3.57
CA ALA A 51 12.86 -4.03 -2.44
C ALA A 51 14.20 -4.61 -1.94
#